data_AF-A0AA39S1V6-F1
#
_entry.id   AF-A0AA39S1V6-F1
#
_cell.length_a   1.000
_cell.length_b   1.000
_cell.length_c   1.000
_cell.angle_alpha   90.00
_cell.angle_beta   90.00
_cell.angle_gamma   90.00
#
_symmetry.space_group_name_H-M   'P 1'
#
loop_
_entity.id
_entity.type
_entity.pdbx_description
1 polymer ?
#
loop_
_entity_poly.entity_id
_entity_poly.type
_entity_poly.pdbx_seq_one_letter_code
_entity_poly.pdbx_strand_id
1 'polypeptide(L)'
;MPLDNQEMIWKVHKSCVICWSFVEIKLVLQFSRNHKETYDFKIFRFTKKPFADFYGDCYKTTSWVEAYSRNIFPVGHPSEWTIPEDVSSRVVYSPPFRAQAGRPKKKRFKSTGEHRNGKTRNCTICGKSGHNRQNCQNAQPCQIPIPSATSVTSKRPRRPYRCRKCGEEGHNSQKCPLTPEVGDTT
;
A
#
# COMPACT_ATOMS: atom_id res chain seq x y z
N MET A 1 33.21 6.20 40.96
CA MET A 1 32.50 5.03 40.42
C MET A 1 31.22 4.88 41.21
N PRO A 2 30.09 5.45 40.76
CA PRO A 2 28.83 5.35 41.48
C PRO A 2 27.99 4.18 40.97
N LEU A 3 27.45 3.43 41.93
CA LEU A 3 26.33 2.51 41.80
C LEU A 3 25.02 3.29 41.63
N ASP A 4 24.02 2.56 41.15
CA ASP A 4 22.58 2.88 41.09
C ASP A 4 22.08 3.92 40.07
N ASN A 5 21.56 3.38 38.97
CA ASN A 5 20.58 4.05 38.10
C ASN A 5 19.53 3.04 37.61
N GLN A 6 18.94 2.28 38.55
CA GLN A 6 17.87 1.31 38.26
C GLN A 6 16.48 1.78 38.75
N GLU A 7 16.28 3.10 38.95
CA GLU A 7 15.00 3.69 39.39
C GLU A 7 14.24 4.48 38.31
N MET A 8 14.53 4.27 37.02
CA MET A 8 13.87 5.03 35.94
C MET A 8 13.18 4.17 34.86
N ILE A 9 12.70 2.97 35.22
CA ILE A 9 11.86 2.14 34.30
C ILE A 9 10.63 1.53 35.01
N TRP A 10 10.06 2.23 36.00
CA TRP A 10 8.83 1.79 36.68
C TRP A 10 7.69 2.82 36.67
N LYS A 11 7.69 3.78 35.73
CA LYS A 11 6.66 4.85 35.71
C LYS A 11 5.73 4.96 34.52
N VAL A 12 5.69 4.04 33.54
CA VAL A 12 4.70 4.19 32.43
C VAL A 12 3.91 2.95 32.02
N HIS A 13 4.18 1.73 32.49
CA HIS A 13 3.43 0.54 32.04
C HIS A 13 2.64 -0.19 33.14
N LYS A 14 1.88 0.58 33.93
CA LYS A 14 0.72 0.05 34.69
C LYS A 14 -0.60 0.43 34.00
N SER A 15 -0.61 0.36 32.67
CA SER A 15 -1.83 0.42 31.87
C SER A 15 -2.08 -0.95 31.23
N CYS A 16 -2.52 -1.87 32.09
CA CYS A 16 -3.66 -2.73 31.82
C CYS A 16 -3.63 -3.60 30.55
N VAL A 17 -2.85 -4.69 30.58
CA VAL A 17 -3.01 -5.83 29.64
C VAL A 17 -4.45 -6.40 29.72
N ILE A 18 -5.12 -6.24 30.87
CA ILE A 18 -6.53 -6.63 31.08
C ILE A 18 -7.50 -5.76 30.26
N CYS A 19 -7.13 -4.51 29.93
CA CYS A 19 -8.00 -3.58 29.21
C CYS A 19 -7.97 -3.83 27.70
N TRP A 20 -6.86 -4.35 27.15
CA TRP A 20 -6.77 -4.71 25.73
C TRP A 20 -7.54 -6.00 25.40
N SER A 21 -7.54 -6.98 26.30
CA SER A 21 -8.34 -8.22 26.12
C SER A 21 -9.84 -7.94 26.10
N PHE A 22 -10.33 -6.95 26.84
CA PHE A 22 -11.75 -6.58 26.86
C PHE A 22 -12.21 -5.84 25.59
N VAL A 23 -11.31 -5.14 24.89
CA VAL A 23 -11.64 -4.43 23.64
C VAL A 23 -11.71 -5.40 22.45
N GLU A 24 -10.84 -6.41 22.40
CA GLU A 24 -10.88 -7.44 21.34
C GLU A 24 -12.08 -8.39 21.48
N ILE A 25 -12.43 -8.81 22.70
CA ILE A 25 -13.62 -9.66 22.94
C ILE A 25 -14.91 -8.92 22.56
N LYS A 26 -14.99 -7.61 22.83
CA LYS A 26 -16.13 -6.78 22.40
C LYS A 26 -16.20 -6.63 20.88
N LEU A 27 -15.08 -6.54 20.18
CA LEU A 27 -15.03 -6.43 18.71
C LEU A 27 -15.45 -7.74 18.01
N VAL A 28 -15.03 -8.90 18.51
CA VAL A 28 -15.46 -10.21 17.98
C VAL A 28 -16.96 -10.45 18.22
N LEU A 29 -17.47 -10.06 19.40
CA LEU A 29 -18.91 -10.17 19.70
C LEU A 29 -19.76 -9.14 18.92
N GLN A 30 -19.22 -7.96 18.60
CA GLN A 30 -19.91 -6.95 17.79
C GLN A 30 -19.92 -7.32 16.30
N PHE A 31 -18.85 -7.95 15.77
CA PHE A 31 -18.81 -8.46 14.39
C PHE A 31 -19.78 -9.64 14.20
N SER A 32 -19.87 -10.54 15.19
CA SER A 32 -20.85 -11.64 15.22
C SER A 32 -22.30 -11.16 15.32
N ARG A 33 -22.57 -10.09 16.09
CA ARG A 33 -23.91 -9.48 16.16
C ARG A 33 -24.30 -8.69 14.90
N ASN A 34 -23.36 -7.99 14.25
CA ASN A 34 -23.67 -7.17 13.08
C ASN A 34 -23.76 -7.94 11.75
N HIS A 35 -23.19 -9.15 11.65
CA HIS A 35 -23.33 -9.97 10.43
C HIS A 35 -24.64 -10.80 10.38
N LYS A 36 -25.37 -10.90 11.50
CA LYS A 36 -26.66 -11.59 11.58
C LYS A 36 -27.83 -10.81 10.98
N GLU A 37 -27.68 -9.51 10.73
CA GLU A 37 -28.82 -8.62 10.42
C GLU A 37 -28.97 -8.25 8.94
N THR A 38 -28.09 -8.69 8.03
CA THR A 38 -28.13 -8.21 6.63
C THR A 38 -28.31 -9.26 5.55
N TYR A 39 -28.22 -10.55 5.89
CA TYR A 39 -28.32 -11.65 4.92
C TYR A 39 -29.50 -12.60 5.16
N ASP A 40 -30.54 -12.19 5.89
CA ASP A 40 -31.60 -13.13 6.24
C ASP A 40 -32.99 -12.51 6.44
N PHE A 41 -33.43 -11.62 5.56
CA PHE A 41 -34.84 -11.14 5.58
C PHE A 41 -35.64 -11.51 4.33
N LYS A 42 -34.99 -11.95 3.26
CA LYS A 42 -35.68 -12.30 2.00
C LYS A 42 -36.10 -13.77 1.91
N ILE A 43 -35.42 -14.68 2.60
CA ILE A 43 -35.71 -16.13 2.54
C ILE A 43 -36.92 -16.49 3.43
N PHE A 44 -37.10 -15.84 4.58
CA PHE A 44 -38.18 -16.14 5.53
C PHE A 44 -39.61 -15.86 5.05
N ARG A 45 -39.79 -15.01 4.02
CA ARG A 45 -41.14 -14.60 3.59
C ARG A 45 -41.93 -15.73 2.90
N PHE A 46 -41.26 -16.75 2.36
CA PHE A 46 -41.89 -17.75 1.49
C PHE A 46 -42.18 -19.09 2.17
N THR A 47 -41.54 -19.38 3.30
CA THR A 47 -41.72 -20.64 4.02
C THR A 47 -42.01 -20.34 5.48
N LYS A 48 -43.17 -20.75 5.99
CA LYS A 48 -43.56 -20.61 7.41
C LYS A 48 -42.74 -21.51 8.36
N LYS A 49 -41.48 -21.80 8.03
CA LYS A 49 -40.57 -22.61 8.85
C LYS A 49 -39.80 -21.71 9.82
N PRO A 50 -39.53 -22.18 11.04
CA PRO A 50 -38.70 -21.44 11.98
C PRO A 50 -37.27 -21.27 11.44
N PHE A 51 -36.61 -20.18 11.82
CA PHE A 51 -35.21 -19.86 11.48
C PHE A 51 -34.25 -21.04 11.73
N ALA A 52 -34.51 -21.81 12.78
CA ALA A 52 -33.69 -22.94 13.21
C ALA A 52 -33.59 -24.09 12.17
N ASP A 53 -34.51 -24.16 11.20
CA ASP A 53 -34.51 -25.21 10.18
C ASP A 53 -33.60 -24.90 8.97
N PHE A 54 -33.09 -23.66 8.87
CA PHE A 54 -32.26 -23.22 7.74
C PHE A 54 -30.76 -23.45 7.95
N TYR A 55 -30.34 -23.76 9.18
CA TYR A 55 -28.95 -23.99 9.53
C TYR A 55 -28.75 -25.46 9.88
N GLY A 56 -27.62 -26.03 9.45
CA GLY A 56 -27.27 -27.41 9.80
C GLY A 56 -27.08 -27.59 11.31
N ASP A 57 -27.25 -28.82 11.80
CA ASP A 57 -27.18 -29.15 13.23
C ASP A 57 -25.86 -28.70 13.89
N CYS A 58 -24.76 -28.63 13.14
CA CYS A 58 -23.46 -28.17 13.62
C CYS A 58 -23.44 -26.70 14.10
N TYR A 59 -24.45 -25.89 13.74
CA TYR A 59 -24.59 -24.51 14.19
C TYR A 59 -25.52 -24.32 15.40
N LYS A 60 -26.11 -25.41 15.92
CA LYS A 60 -26.98 -25.37 17.11
C LYS A 60 -26.16 -25.26 18.39
N THR A 61 -26.68 -24.53 19.37
CA THR A 61 -26.05 -24.39 20.70
C THR A 61 -25.86 -25.75 21.37
N THR A 62 -26.78 -26.70 21.17
CA THR A 62 -26.70 -28.07 21.70
C THR A 62 -25.44 -28.77 21.21
N SER A 63 -25.16 -28.71 19.91
CA SER A 63 -23.99 -29.33 19.29
C SER A 63 -22.68 -28.68 19.77
N TRP A 64 -22.69 -27.36 19.99
CA TRP A 64 -21.53 -26.66 20.56
C TRP A 64 -21.29 -27.05 22.02
N VAL A 65 -22.34 -27.08 22.84
CA VAL A 65 -22.26 -27.53 24.24
C VAL A 65 -21.78 -28.97 24.32
N GLU A 66 -22.27 -29.86 23.48
CA GLU A 66 -21.83 -31.26 23.43
C GLU A 66 -20.36 -31.38 23.01
N ALA A 67 -19.94 -30.65 21.96
CA ALA A 67 -18.55 -30.66 21.49
C ALA A 67 -17.56 -30.19 22.59
N TYR A 68 -17.95 -29.18 23.36
CA TYR A 68 -17.14 -28.60 24.44
C TYR A 68 -17.47 -29.17 25.84
N SER A 69 -18.37 -30.16 25.93
CA SER A 69 -18.75 -30.80 27.21
C SER A 69 -17.61 -31.63 27.77
N ARG A 70 -16.73 -32.14 26.91
CA ARG A 70 -15.56 -32.92 27.29
C ARG A 70 -14.47 -32.02 27.84
N ASN A 71 -13.70 -32.55 28.78
CA ASN A 71 -12.56 -31.86 29.36
C ASN A 71 -11.55 -31.47 28.26
N ILE A 72 -11.31 -30.16 28.14
CA ILE A 72 -10.19 -29.64 27.36
C ILE A 72 -8.96 -29.70 28.26
N PHE A 73 -8.09 -30.66 28.01
CA PHE A 73 -6.82 -30.74 28.71
C PHE A 73 -5.87 -29.64 28.22
N PRO A 74 -5.08 -29.02 29.11
CA PRO A 74 -4.04 -28.11 28.69
C PRO A 74 -3.05 -28.86 27.79
N VAL A 75 -2.57 -28.18 26.76
CA VAL A 75 -1.49 -28.73 25.94
C VAL A 75 -0.21 -28.74 26.79
N GLY A 76 0.47 -29.90 26.86
CA GLY A 76 1.72 -30.06 27.61
C GLY A 76 2.85 -29.17 27.10
N HIS A 77 3.95 -29.08 27.85
CA HIS A 77 5.09 -28.26 27.43
C HIS A 77 5.70 -28.80 26.13
N PRO A 78 6.11 -27.94 25.16
CA PRO A 78 6.64 -28.41 23.87
C PRO A 78 7.82 -29.38 23.94
N SER A 79 8.58 -29.37 25.03
CA SER A 79 9.70 -30.32 25.25
C SER A 79 9.24 -31.76 25.46
N GLU A 80 7.99 -31.98 25.84
CA GLU A 80 7.40 -33.32 26.06
C GLU A 80 6.82 -33.90 24.77
N TRP A 81 6.74 -33.11 23.69
CA TRP A 81 6.11 -33.53 22.46
C TRP A 81 7.07 -34.41 21.65
N THR A 82 6.66 -35.65 21.38
CA THR A 82 7.35 -36.50 20.41
C THR A 82 6.89 -36.13 19.01
N ILE A 83 7.72 -35.38 18.28
CA ILE A 83 7.43 -34.93 16.91
C ILE A 83 7.97 -35.98 15.92
N PRO A 84 7.12 -36.62 15.10
CA PRO A 84 7.55 -37.56 14.07
C PRO A 84 8.47 -36.91 13.02
N GLU A 85 9.39 -37.70 12.46
CA GLU A 85 10.38 -37.24 11.48
C GLU A 85 9.74 -36.69 10.19
N ASP A 86 8.59 -37.21 9.79
CA ASP A 86 7.85 -36.73 8.63
C ASP A 86 7.23 -35.35 8.85
N VAL A 87 7.08 -34.89 10.10
CA VAL A 87 6.59 -33.57 10.47
C VAL A 87 7.73 -32.60 10.69
N SER A 88 8.81 -33.02 11.37
CA SER A 88 10.01 -32.19 11.60
C SER A 88 10.69 -31.78 10.30
N SER A 89 10.69 -32.66 9.29
CA SER A 89 11.28 -32.42 7.97
C SER A 89 10.44 -31.51 7.06
N ARG A 90 9.17 -31.21 7.42
CA ARG A 90 8.32 -30.32 6.61
C ARG A 90 8.73 -28.87 6.81
N VAL A 91 9.28 -28.26 5.76
CA VAL A 91 9.48 -26.82 5.71
C VAL A 91 8.16 -26.13 5.39
N VAL A 92 7.57 -25.46 6.39
CA VAL A 92 6.37 -24.63 6.21
C VAL A 92 6.80 -23.21 5.85
N TYR A 93 6.60 -22.81 4.60
CA TYR A 93 6.82 -21.43 4.18
C TYR A 93 5.63 -20.55 4.58
N SER A 94 5.91 -19.33 5.01
CA SER A 94 4.87 -18.32 5.16
C SER A 94 4.15 -18.11 3.81
N PRO A 95 2.82 -17.88 3.81
CA PRO A 95 2.13 -17.50 2.60
C PRO A 95 2.83 -16.31 1.92
N PRO A 96 2.91 -16.29 0.58
CA PRO A 96 3.56 -15.20 -0.12
C PRO A 96 2.87 -13.88 0.23
N PHE A 97 3.60 -12.98 0.86
CA PHE A 97 3.08 -11.68 1.24
C PHE A 97 2.76 -10.87 -0.02
N ARG A 98 1.52 -10.39 -0.13
CA ARG A 98 1.13 -9.38 -1.12
C ARG A 98 0.78 -8.10 -0.38
N ALA A 99 1.58 -7.05 -0.58
CA ALA A 99 1.24 -5.74 -0.08
C ALA A 99 -0.10 -5.30 -0.69
N GLN A 100 -1.07 -5.02 0.17
CA GLN A 100 -2.34 -4.46 -0.30
C GLN A 100 -2.10 -3.08 -0.89
N ALA A 101 -2.94 -2.68 -1.85
CA ALA A 101 -2.94 -1.32 -2.34
C ALA A 101 -3.12 -0.38 -1.15
N GLY A 102 -2.16 0.53 -0.95
CA GLY A 102 -2.22 1.48 0.14
C GLY A 102 -3.45 2.38 0.05
N ARG A 103 -3.72 3.12 1.12
CA ARG A 103 -4.83 4.08 1.17
C ARG A 103 -4.80 5.00 -0.06
N PRO A 104 -5.92 5.17 -0.79
CA PRO A 104 -6.00 6.12 -1.89
C PRO A 104 -5.58 7.53 -1.45
N LYS A 105 -4.86 8.25 -2.31
CA LYS A 105 -4.44 9.63 -2.02
C LYS A 105 -5.66 10.52 -1.80
N LYS A 106 -5.65 11.34 -0.74
CA LYS A 106 -6.76 12.29 -0.42
C LYS A 106 -7.06 13.26 -1.56
N LYS A 107 -6.03 13.67 -2.31
CA LYS A 107 -6.17 14.52 -3.50
C LYS A 107 -5.87 13.71 -4.75
N ARG A 108 -6.84 13.65 -5.66
CA ARG A 108 -6.72 13.03 -6.97
C ARG A 108 -5.85 13.90 -7.90
N PHE A 109 -4.92 13.28 -8.63
CA PHE A 109 -4.25 13.92 -9.77
C PHE A 109 -5.19 13.88 -10.98
N LYS A 110 -5.34 15.02 -11.65
CA LYS A 110 -6.14 15.11 -12.87
C LYS A 110 -5.36 14.52 -14.04
N SER A 111 -6.05 13.81 -14.94
CA SER A 111 -5.47 13.37 -16.21
C SER A 111 -5.36 14.53 -17.20
N THR A 112 -4.60 14.35 -18.29
CA THR A 112 -4.33 15.38 -19.31
C THR A 112 -5.59 15.98 -19.95
N GLY A 113 -6.74 15.28 -19.90
CA GLY A 113 -8.01 15.77 -20.44
C GLY A 113 -8.88 16.53 -19.45
N GLU A 114 -8.62 16.45 -18.15
CA GLU A 114 -9.51 17.01 -17.12
C GLU A 114 -9.19 18.47 -16.80
N HIS A 115 -9.72 19.36 -17.63
CA HIS A 115 -9.60 20.79 -17.42
C HIS A 115 -10.64 21.21 -16.37
N ARG A 116 -10.40 22.31 -15.64
CA ARG A 116 -11.47 22.89 -14.80
C ARG A 116 -12.48 23.51 -15.76
N ASN A 117 -13.54 22.77 -16.11
CA ASN A 117 -14.68 23.31 -16.82
C ASN A 117 -15.15 24.57 -16.06
N GLY A 118 -15.15 25.73 -16.71
CA GLY A 118 -15.69 26.97 -16.14
C GLY A 118 -14.69 28.02 -15.62
N LYS A 119 -13.37 27.85 -15.77
CA LYS A 119 -12.46 29.02 -15.62
C LYS A 119 -12.31 29.75 -16.94
N THR A 120 -13.13 30.77 -17.16
CA THR A 120 -12.93 31.73 -18.24
C THR A 120 -11.56 32.37 -18.04
N ARG A 121 -10.66 32.20 -19.02
CA ARG A 121 -9.33 32.81 -18.97
C ARG A 121 -9.52 34.33 -18.99
N ASN A 122 -9.08 34.99 -17.92
CA ASN A 122 -8.98 36.43 -17.90
C ASN A 122 -7.71 36.88 -18.64
N CYS A 123 -7.81 38.02 -19.31
CA CYS A 123 -6.65 38.67 -19.88
C CYS A 123 -5.70 39.07 -18.75
N THR A 124 -4.42 38.70 -18.85
CA THR A 124 -3.40 39.03 -17.84
C THR A 124 -3.04 40.52 -17.83
N ILE A 125 -3.41 41.27 -18.88
CA ILE A 125 -3.15 42.72 -18.99
C ILE A 125 -4.28 43.52 -18.33
N CYS A 126 -5.55 43.22 -18.65
CA CYS A 126 -6.69 44.02 -18.21
C CYS A 126 -7.65 43.31 -17.25
N GLY A 127 -7.41 42.03 -16.93
CA GLY A 127 -8.23 41.24 -16.00
C GLY A 127 -9.61 40.82 -16.51
N LYS A 128 -10.06 41.30 -17.68
CA LYS A 128 -11.38 40.99 -18.25
C LYS A 128 -11.36 39.66 -19.01
N SER A 129 -12.50 38.96 -19.02
CA SER A 129 -12.74 37.76 -19.83
C SER A 129 -13.14 38.12 -21.28
N GLY A 130 -13.12 37.13 -22.18
CA GLY A 130 -13.60 37.28 -23.56
C GLY A 130 -12.51 37.58 -24.61
N HIS A 131 -11.28 37.85 -24.18
CA HIS A 131 -10.13 38.01 -25.08
C HIS A 131 -8.84 37.51 -24.42
N ASN A 132 -7.82 37.24 -25.25
CA ASN A 132 -6.49 36.82 -24.79
C ASN A 132 -5.54 38.04 -24.68
N ARG A 133 -4.34 37.83 -24.14
CA ARG A 133 -3.30 38.87 -24.02
C ARG A 133 -2.97 39.53 -25.37
N GLN A 134 -2.95 38.75 -26.45
CA GLN A 134 -2.55 39.21 -27.79
C GLN A 134 -3.59 40.16 -28.41
N ASN A 135 -4.87 39.93 -28.13
CA ASN A 135 -5.98 40.74 -28.64
C ASN A 135 -6.53 41.70 -27.58
N CYS A 136 -5.71 42.09 -26.61
CA CYS A 136 -6.12 43.04 -25.59
C CYS A 136 -5.98 44.47 -26.13
N GLN A 137 -7.07 45.22 -26.15
CA GLN A 137 -7.07 46.64 -26.55
C GLN A 137 -6.20 47.52 -25.62
N ASN A 138 -5.97 47.08 -24.38
CA ASN A 138 -5.05 47.72 -23.43
C ASN A 138 -3.61 47.19 -23.53
N ALA A 139 -3.29 46.38 -24.54
CA ALA A 139 -1.91 45.96 -24.77
C ALA A 139 -1.08 47.20 -25.17
N GLN A 140 -0.39 47.78 -24.20
CA GLN A 140 0.64 48.76 -24.47
C GLN A 140 1.77 48.03 -25.22
N PRO A 141 2.13 48.46 -26.45
CA PRO A 141 3.31 47.93 -27.12
C PRO A 141 4.53 48.33 -26.29
N CYS A 142 5.20 47.36 -25.67
CA CYS A 142 6.51 47.60 -25.11
C CYS A 142 7.46 47.89 -26.28
N GLN A 143 7.85 49.16 -26.47
CA GLN A 143 8.96 49.50 -27.35
C GLN A 143 10.25 49.00 -26.70
N ILE A 144 10.62 47.76 -27.00
CA ILE A 144 11.99 47.28 -26.80
C ILE A 144 12.60 47.25 -28.20
N PRO A 145 13.78 47.87 -28.42
CA PRO A 145 14.53 47.67 -29.66
C PRO A 145 14.85 46.18 -29.77
N ILE A 146 14.28 45.49 -30.75
CA ILE A 146 14.55 44.08 -31.05
C ILE A 146 15.87 44.06 -31.83
N PRO A 147 16.99 43.47 -31.34
CA PRO A 147 18.07 43.10 -32.23
C PRO A 147 17.60 41.97 -33.15
N SER A 148 17.84 42.14 -34.44
CA SER A 148 17.41 41.26 -35.53
C SER A 148 17.63 39.77 -35.23
N ALA A 149 16.63 38.98 -35.57
CA ALA A 149 16.54 37.55 -35.32
C ALA A 149 17.84 36.79 -35.61
N THR A 150 18.44 36.22 -34.56
CA THR A 150 19.22 35.00 -34.66
C THR A 150 18.55 33.96 -33.77
N SER A 151 18.13 32.85 -34.37
CA SER A 151 17.45 31.73 -33.74
C SER A 151 18.36 31.00 -32.76
N VAL A 152 18.46 31.48 -31.52
CA VAL A 152 19.11 30.72 -30.45
C VAL A 152 18.14 29.66 -29.96
N THR A 153 18.00 28.56 -30.69
CA THR A 153 17.44 27.34 -30.10
C THR A 153 18.46 26.79 -29.11
N SER A 154 18.32 27.11 -27.82
CA SER A 154 19.19 26.57 -26.77
C SER A 154 18.86 25.09 -26.50
N LYS A 155 19.12 24.21 -27.46
CA LYS A 155 19.21 22.78 -27.17
C LYS A 155 20.62 22.54 -26.64
N ARG A 156 20.75 22.34 -25.33
CA ARG A 156 22.01 21.89 -24.71
C ARG A 156 22.54 20.68 -25.51
N PRO A 157 23.80 20.67 -25.96
CA PRO A 157 24.34 19.53 -26.69
C PRO A 157 24.31 18.29 -25.78
N ARG A 158 23.78 17.18 -26.29
CA ARG A 158 23.81 15.92 -25.55
C ARG A 158 25.25 15.42 -25.51
N ARG A 159 25.74 15.10 -24.31
CA ARG A 159 27.06 14.47 -24.15
C ARG A 159 27.07 13.11 -24.89
N PRO A 160 28.09 12.82 -25.71
CA PRO A 160 28.18 11.54 -26.40
C PRO A 160 28.23 10.38 -25.41
N TYR A 161 27.58 9.28 -25.77
CA TYR A 161 27.59 8.06 -24.97
C TYR A 161 28.91 7.31 -25.17
N ARG A 162 29.48 6.84 -24.06
CA ARG A 162 30.83 6.26 -24.00
C ARG A 162 30.75 4.85 -23.41
N CYS A 163 31.47 3.91 -24.02
CA CYS A 163 31.45 2.50 -23.64
C CYS A 163 32.00 2.30 -22.23
N ARG A 164 31.26 1.54 -21.39
CA ARG A 164 31.64 1.32 -19.99
C ARG A 164 32.85 0.39 -19.79
N LYS A 165 33.27 -0.36 -20.81
CA LYS A 165 34.40 -1.30 -20.74
C LYS A 165 35.73 -0.67 -21.19
N CYS A 166 35.74 0.05 -22.31
CA CYS A 166 36.96 0.65 -22.88
C CYS A 166 37.01 2.18 -22.82
N GLY A 167 35.90 2.85 -22.51
CA GLY A 167 35.86 4.32 -22.47
C GLY A 167 35.84 5.03 -23.83
N GLU A 168 35.66 4.30 -24.93
CA GLU A 168 35.53 4.89 -26.27
C GLU A 168 34.07 5.16 -26.66
N GLU A 169 33.86 6.14 -27.53
CA GLU A 169 32.54 6.54 -28.03
C GLU A 169 32.17 5.73 -29.28
N GLY A 170 30.87 5.60 -29.58
CA GLY A 170 30.40 4.93 -30.80
C GLY A 170 29.97 3.47 -30.67
N HIS A 171 30.17 2.83 -29.50
CA HIS A 171 29.68 1.48 -29.23
C HIS A 171 29.23 1.29 -27.77
N ASN A 172 28.50 0.20 -27.51
CA ASN A 172 28.06 -0.20 -26.17
C ASN A 172 28.97 -1.34 -25.63
N SER A 173 29.06 -1.46 -24.30
CA SER A 173 29.77 -2.50 -23.55
C SER A 173 29.52 -3.95 -23.99
N GLN A 174 28.38 -4.24 -24.62
CA GLN A 174 28.10 -5.56 -25.19
C GLN A 174 28.80 -5.84 -26.53
N LYS A 175 29.10 -4.80 -27.31
CA LYS A 175 29.81 -4.89 -28.61
C LYS A 175 31.22 -4.29 -28.51
N CYS A 176 31.81 -4.35 -27.33
CA CYS A 176 33.16 -3.83 -27.10
C CYS A 176 34.18 -4.83 -27.67
N PRO A 177 35.10 -4.40 -28.56
CA PRO A 177 36.08 -5.30 -29.20
C PRO A 177 37.16 -5.82 -28.26
N LEU A 178 37.27 -5.30 -27.03
CA LEU A 178 38.10 -5.88 -25.98
C LEU A 178 37.44 -7.17 -25.44
N THR A 179 37.80 -8.31 -26.01
CA THR A 179 37.63 -9.62 -25.36
C THR A 179 38.73 -9.84 -24.33
N PRO A 180 38.45 -10.52 -23.20
CA PRO A 180 39.50 -10.91 -22.27
C PRO A 180 40.34 -12.01 -22.92
N GLU A 181 41.58 -11.68 -23.28
CA GLU A 181 42.60 -12.68 -23.58
C GLU A 181 42.73 -13.60 -22.35
N VAL A 182 42.54 -14.90 -22.58
CA VAL A 182 42.64 -15.95 -21.58
C VAL A 182 44.09 -15.98 -21.07
N GLY A 183 44.29 -15.56 -19.83
CA GLY A 183 45.58 -15.68 -19.16
C GLY A 183 45.85 -17.13 -18.76
N ASP A 184 46.95 -17.65 -19.26
CA ASP A 184 47.47 -19.00 -19.02
C ASP A 184 47.59 -19.33 -17.52
N THR A 185 46.99 -20.46 -17.15
CA THR A 185 47.33 -21.23 -15.94
C THR A 185 48.76 -21.76 -16.05
N THR A 186 49.61 -21.42 -15.09
CA THR A 186 50.70 -22.27 -14.59
C THR A 186 50.84 -22.00 -13.10
#